data_AF-A0A1M6ALN3-F1
#
_entry.id   AF-A0A1M6ALN3-F1
#
_cell.length_a   1.000
_cell.length_b   1.000
_cell.length_c   1.000
_cell.angle_alpha   90.00
_cell.angle_beta   90.00
_cell.angle_gamma   90.00
#
_symmetry.space_group_name_H-M   'P 1'
#
loop_
_entity.id
_entity.type
_entity.pdbx_description
1 polymer ?
#
loop_
_entity_poly.entity_id
_entity_poly.type
_entity_poly.pdbx_seq_one_letter_code
_entity_poly.pdbx_strand_id
1 'polypeptide(L)'
;MIQEMIRAFLLIFVAEMGDKTQILAMAFATRFPVGKVLLGIGLGAFLNHGLAVLLGSYLSQLVPINTIQMIAGAAFVGFALWTLKPEPEEDEEKETRFQFGPTATVALAFFIGELGDKTQLTAITLAADAGYPLMILAGTVSGMIATGALGIIIGKKLGDKIPELGIKFLAASIFMFFGLQKLYQTVPAQYLSPAYAAPFLCILAAIVAWMVFLLVRRRRDGLRSDFAAKAKMLHDYYLHLKDDLDQICLGSEYCCSCEGDQCAVGMSKAILQAALAEQDSREESRNDGPTHWDKPFTKEAVLDSLVDTLWLISTIRDEDRLTSAHRIRNQLETILLGRAIEEFGDLASYIESVKERDAGLARKIGGMLRMRKPFEERLLNVGNRISNIYLVELQEGYLLIDTGYPEQFERFEKALRKKNIALDDIKYIFITHAHDDHVGFLNRLLERTHAKVILHPETIGRMEAGQNAFRGGCSSRLAWFFCQLMKLFGKGDHRFEPVEASDRYIPVTGNTQQEIEKMLSARIVFLPGHTADSIGLLFDSKALFCGDAAMNGFPSRNHVIIWIEDLDAYKASWEKMTEMNFQKVYPSHGKPFAKEELVRHTERLEKIRLYPLRHA
;
A
#
# COMPACT_ATOMS: atom_id res chain seq x y z
N MET A 1 29.81 19.98 -33.20
CA MET A 1 28.36 20.24 -33.21
C MET A 1 27.53 18.96 -33.31
N ILE A 2 27.36 18.31 -34.48
CA ILE A 2 26.47 17.13 -34.64
C ILE A 2 26.94 15.90 -33.82
N GLN A 3 28.25 15.65 -33.78
CA GLN A 3 28.81 14.51 -33.01
C GLN A 3 28.50 14.61 -31.50
N GLU A 4 28.54 15.81 -30.93
CA GLU A 4 28.20 16.05 -29.51
C GLU A 4 26.72 15.75 -29.23
N MET A 5 25.83 16.18 -30.14
CA MET A 5 24.40 15.87 -30.07
C MET A 5 24.15 14.36 -30.13
N ILE A 6 24.75 13.64 -31.08
CA ILE A 6 24.58 12.19 -31.22
C ILE A 6 25.12 11.45 -29.99
N ARG A 7 26.28 11.86 -29.47
CA ARG A 7 26.87 11.26 -28.27
C ARG A 7 25.96 11.45 -27.05
N ALA A 8 25.43 12.66 -26.85
CA ALA A 8 24.50 12.96 -25.77
C ALA A 8 23.18 12.18 -25.91
N PHE A 9 22.64 12.11 -27.12
CA PHE A 9 21.46 11.31 -27.44
C PHE A 9 21.66 9.83 -27.07
N LEU A 10 22.72 9.20 -27.57
CA LEU A 10 22.95 7.77 -27.35
C LEU A 10 23.19 7.46 -25.86
N LEU A 11 23.95 8.31 -25.16
CA LEU A 11 24.22 8.11 -23.73
C LEU A 11 22.96 8.23 -22.90
N ILE A 12 22.15 9.26 -23.10
CA ILE A 12 20.88 9.40 -22.39
C ILE A 12 19.92 8.28 -22.77
N PHE A 13 19.82 7.95 -24.06
CA PHE A 13 18.93 6.90 -24.53
C PHE A 13 19.23 5.55 -23.87
N VAL A 14 20.50 5.20 -23.72
CA VAL A 14 20.93 3.98 -23.03
C VAL A 14 20.75 4.10 -21.52
N ALA A 15 21.15 5.22 -20.93
CA ALA A 15 21.06 5.48 -19.50
C ALA A 15 19.65 5.29 -18.97
N GLU A 16 18.70 5.80 -19.74
CA GLU A 16 17.28 5.88 -19.44
C GLU A 16 16.52 4.60 -19.84
N MET A 17 17.20 3.63 -20.48
CA MET A 17 16.57 2.38 -20.89
C MET A 17 16.23 1.52 -19.68
N GLY A 18 14.95 1.14 -19.53
CA GLY A 18 14.45 0.29 -18.44
C GLY A 18 14.29 1.00 -17.09
N ASP A 19 14.22 2.33 -17.08
CA ASP A 19 14.10 3.11 -15.85
C ASP A 19 12.66 3.38 -15.40
N LYS A 20 12.48 3.80 -14.14
CA LYS A 20 11.21 4.19 -13.49
C LYS A 20 10.46 5.24 -14.31
N THR A 21 11.18 6.14 -14.93
CA THR A 21 10.68 7.22 -15.80
C THR A 21 10.14 6.69 -17.12
N GLN A 22 10.61 5.56 -17.66
CA GLN A 22 9.93 4.85 -18.75
C GLN A 22 8.61 4.22 -18.31
N ILE A 23 8.56 3.64 -17.11
CA ILE A 23 7.33 3.11 -16.53
C ILE A 23 6.34 4.25 -16.30
N LEU A 24 6.82 5.40 -15.83
CA LEU A 24 6.03 6.62 -15.67
C LEU A 24 5.49 7.13 -17.02
N ALA A 25 6.29 7.11 -18.09
CA ALA A 25 5.84 7.44 -19.44
C ALA A 25 4.72 6.51 -19.91
N MET A 26 4.86 5.20 -19.69
CA MET A 26 3.85 4.20 -19.99
C MET A 26 2.57 4.45 -19.20
N ALA A 27 2.69 4.67 -17.89
CA ALA A 27 1.57 4.96 -17.00
C ALA A 27 0.81 6.21 -17.45
N PHE A 28 1.51 7.29 -17.84
CA PHE A 28 0.86 8.47 -18.39
C PHE A 28 0.22 8.23 -19.76
N ALA A 29 0.82 7.40 -20.62
CA ALA A 29 0.25 7.07 -21.93
C ALA A 29 -1.03 6.22 -21.85
N THR A 30 -1.30 5.55 -20.73
CA THR A 30 -2.61 4.91 -20.50
C THR A 30 -3.72 5.91 -20.18
N ARG A 31 -3.36 7.13 -19.75
CA ARG A 31 -4.30 8.15 -19.26
C ARG A 31 -4.42 9.37 -20.17
N PHE A 32 -3.38 9.66 -20.93
CA PHE A 32 -3.27 10.85 -21.76
C PHE A 32 -2.86 10.49 -23.19
N PRO A 33 -3.24 11.32 -24.19
CA PRO A 33 -2.81 11.11 -25.57
C PRO A 33 -1.27 11.09 -25.68
N VAL A 34 -0.73 10.07 -26.35
CA VAL A 34 0.73 9.84 -26.47
C VAL A 34 1.48 11.10 -26.91
N GLY A 35 0.96 11.85 -27.88
CA GLY A 35 1.60 13.10 -28.32
C GLY A 35 1.72 14.16 -27.22
N LYS A 36 0.72 14.27 -26.32
CA LYS A 36 0.78 15.19 -25.17
C LYS A 36 1.75 14.69 -24.09
N VAL A 37 1.85 13.37 -23.93
CA VAL A 37 2.83 12.74 -23.01
C VAL A 37 4.24 13.00 -23.50
N LEU A 38 4.55 12.71 -24.76
CA LEU A 38 5.89 12.96 -25.35
C LEU A 38 6.27 14.44 -25.31
N LEU A 39 5.33 15.34 -25.57
CA LEU A 39 5.56 16.77 -25.41
C LEU A 39 5.87 17.14 -23.95
N GLY A 40 5.16 16.52 -22.99
CA GLY A 40 5.41 16.70 -21.57
C GLY A 40 6.80 16.20 -21.16
N ILE A 41 7.19 14.99 -21.59
CA ILE A 41 8.52 14.43 -21.39
C ILE A 41 9.57 15.38 -21.94
N GLY A 42 9.38 15.85 -23.17
CA GLY A 42 10.28 16.80 -23.81
C GLY A 42 10.44 18.11 -23.03
N LEU A 43 9.35 18.70 -22.54
CA LEU A 43 9.40 19.93 -21.74
C LEU A 43 10.05 19.70 -20.36
N GLY A 44 9.71 18.62 -19.67
CA GLY A 44 10.31 18.26 -18.38
C GLY A 44 11.80 18.02 -18.51
N ALA A 45 12.21 17.21 -19.49
CA ALA A 45 13.61 16.95 -19.82
C ALA A 45 14.33 18.23 -20.25
N PHE A 46 13.71 19.09 -21.05
CA PHE A 46 14.31 20.36 -21.47
C PHE A 46 14.61 21.27 -20.28
N LEU A 47 13.68 21.39 -19.33
CA LEU A 47 13.91 22.19 -18.12
C LEU A 47 14.98 21.56 -17.23
N ASN A 48 14.91 20.24 -17.01
CA ASN A 48 15.84 19.54 -16.12
C ASN A 48 17.26 19.49 -16.69
N HIS A 49 17.39 19.03 -17.94
CA HIS A 49 18.66 18.97 -18.64
C HIS A 49 19.16 20.36 -19.03
N GLY A 50 18.27 21.33 -19.24
CA GLY A 50 18.64 22.73 -19.43
C GLY A 50 19.39 23.27 -18.21
N LEU A 51 18.86 23.03 -17.00
CA LEU A 51 19.55 23.39 -15.76
C LEU A 51 20.91 22.68 -15.64
N ALA A 52 20.96 21.39 -15.95
CA ALA A 52 22.20 20.62 -15.95
C ALA A 52 23.24 21.14 -16.94
N VAL A 53 22.84 21.44 -18.18
CA VAL A 53 23.72 21.94 -19.22
C VAL A 53 24.23 23.34 -18.87
N LEU A 54 23.37 24.20 -18.31
CA LEU A 54 23.78 25.52 -17.80
C LEU A 54 24.81 25.38 -16.68
N LEU A 55 24.55 24.51 -15.71
CA LEU A 55 25.46 24.26 -14.60
C LEU A 55 26.80 23.69 -15.09
N GLY A 56 26.77 22.69 -15.96
CA GLY A 56 27.98 22.09 -16.55
C GLY A 56 28.80 23.09 -17.37
N SER A 57 28.13 23.90 -18.20
CA SER A 57 28.79 24.96 -18.98
C SER A 57 29.44 26.00 -18.07
N TYR A 58 28.80 26.36 -16.96
CA TYR A 58 29.37 27.29 -15.98
C TYR A 58 30.57 26.68 -15.25
N LEU A 59 30.47 25.41 -14.84
CA LEU A 59 31.58 24.68 -14.19
C LEU A 59 32.82 24.59 -15.09
N SER A 60 32.65 24.53 -16.42
CA SER A 60 33.75 24.52 -17.40
C SER A 60 34.66 25.74 -17.35
N GLN A 61 34.16 26.87 -16.83
CA GLN A 61 34.92 28.12 -16.71
C GLN A 61 35.70 28.20 -15.39
N LEU A 62 35.27 27.46 -14.37
CA LEU A 62 35.84 27.51 -13.03
C LEU A 62 36.85 26.40 -12.77
N VAL A 63 36.72 25.28 -13.47
CA VAL A 63 37.50 24.06 -13.22
C VAL A 63 38.29 23.69 -14.49
N PRO A 64 39.58 23.33 -14.38
CA PRO A 64 40.37 22.90 -15.53
C PRO A 64 39.72 21.74 -16.28
N ILE A 65 39.75 21.78 -17.62
CA ILE A 65 39.11 20.78 -18.48
C ILE A 65 39.55 19.34 -18.16
N ASN A 66 40.84 19.12 -17.86
CA ASN A 66 41.35 17.81 -17.48
C ASN A 66 40.72 17.30 -16.17
N THR A 67 40.50 18.18 -15.21
CA THR A 67 39.85 17.85 -13.93
C THR A 67 38.37 17.52 -14.15
N ILE A 68 37.69 18.29 -15.00
CA ILE A 68 36.30 18.03 -15.37
C ILE A 68 36.16 16.68 -16.05
N GLN A 69 37.02 16.37 -17.02
CA GLN A 69 36.94 15.09 -17.73
C GLN A 69 37.32 13.90 -16.84
N MET A 70 38.18 14.09 -15.84
CA MET A 70 38.48 13.08 -14.84
C MET A 70 37.29 12.83 -13.90
N ILE A 71 36.65 13.89 -13.41
CA ILE A 71 35.41 13.80 -12.62
C ILE A 71 34.30 13.13 -13.45
N ALA A 72 34.19 13.47 -14.73
CA ALA A 72 33.27 12.87 -15.68
C ALA A 72 33.46 11.36 -15.81
N GLY A 73 34.70 10.92 -16.01
CA GLY A 73 35.03 9.50 -16.10
C GLY A 73 34.72 8.74 -14.81
N ALA A 74 35.06 9.33 -13.67
CA ALA A 74 34.74 8.77 -12.34
C ALA A 74 33.22 8.69 -12.10
N ALA A 75 32.46 9.72 -12.50
CA ALA A 75 31.01 9.75 -12.40
C ALA A 75 30.35 8.65 -13.23
N PHE A 76 30.80 8.43 -14.47
CA PHE A 76 30.30 7.34 -15.31
C PHE A 76 30.57 5.94 -14.72
N VAL A 77 31.74 5.71 -14.13
CA VAL A 77 32.00 4.47 -13.38
C VAL A 77 31.06 4.38 -12.16
N GLY A 78 30.84 5.48 -11.45
CA GLY A 78 29.87 5.58 -10.37
C GLY A 78 28.44 5.22 -10.80
N PHE A 79 27.96 5.70 -11.95
CA PHE A 79 26.63 5.38 -12.49
C PHE A 79 26.51 3.93 -12.92
N ALA A 80 27.57 3.34 -13.48
CA ALA A 80 27.60 1.93 -13.79
C ALA A 80 27.38 1.07 -12.53
N LEU A 81 28.04 1.43 -11.42
CA LEU A 81 27.86 0.76 -10.14
C LEU A 81 26.47 1.05 -9.55
N TRP A 82 26.00 2.29 -9.59
CA TRP A 82 24.67 2.68 -9.09
C TRP A 82 23.57 1.90 -9.78
N THR A 83 23.66 1.71 -11.11
CA THR A 83 22.70 0.95 -11.91
C THR A 83 22.58 -0.52 -11.48
N LEU A 84 23.65 -1.10 -10.92
CA LEU A 84 23.67 -2.48 -10.41
C LEU A 84 23.18 -2.59 -8.96
N LYS A 85 22.90 -1.47 -8.27
CA LYS A 85 22.40 -1.47 -6.90
C LYS A 85 20.97 -2.02 -6.87
N PRO A 86 20.67 -2.98 -5.98
CA PRO A 86 19.30 -3.46 -5.84
C PRO A 86 18.45 -2.39 -5.14
N GLU A 87 17.39 -1.95 -5.81
CA GLU A 87 16.41 -1.03 -5.23
C GLU A 87 15.50 -1.78 -4.25
N PRO A 88 15.09 -1.14 -3.14
CA PRO A 88 13.98 -1.65 -2.34
C PRO A 88 12.69 -1.61 -3.18
N GLU A 89 11.80 -2.57 -2.95
CA GLU A 89 10.41 -2.45 -3.41
C GLU A 89 9.81 -1.23 -2.72
N GLU A 90 9.59 -0.15 -3.47
CA GLU A 90 8.88 1.02 -2.99
C GLU A 90 7.39 0.72 -3.04
N ASP A 91 6.71 0.87 -1.89
CA ASP A 91 5.26 0.95 -1.83
C ASP A 91 4.78 2.00 -2.83
N GLU A 92 3.78 1.66 -3.66
CA GLU A 92 3.21 2.55 -4.68
C GLU A 92 3.07 3.99 -4.16
N GLU A 93 3.95 4.89 -4.60
CA GLU A 93 3.89 6.27 -4.15
C GLU A 93 2.57 6.91 -4.60
N LYS A 94 1.86 7.49 -3.63
CA LYS A 94 0.59 8.18 -3.85
C LYS A 94 0.77 9.30 -4.88
N GLU A 95 0.14 9.13 -6.04
CA GLU A 95 0.08 10.15 -7.08
C GLU A 95 -0.30 11.53 -6.54
N THR A 96 0.63 12.47 -6.63
CA THR A 96 0.39 13.89 -6.43
C THR A 96 -0.38 14.43 -7.63
N ARG A 97 -1.71 14.57 -7.50
CA ARG A 97 -2.54 15.21 -8.53
C ARG A 97 -2.38 16.72 -8.48
N PHE A 98 -1.47 17.25 -9.29
CA PHE A 98 -1.46 18.67 -9.64
C PHE A 98 -2.59 18.97 -10.66
N GLN A 99 -3.29 20.11 -10.51
CA GLN A 99 -4.35 20.59 -11.42
C GLN A 99 -3.77 21.19 -12.72
N PHE A 100 -2.87 20.47 -13.40
CA PHE A 100 -2.29 20.91 -14.67
C PHE A 100 -2.87 20.12 -15.85
N GLY A 101 -2.80 20.69 -17.05
CA GLY A 101 -3.13 19.96 -18.28
C GLY A 101 -2.14 18.81 -18.54
N PRO A 102 -2.50 17.80 -19.35
CA PRO A 102 -1.72 16.57 -19.53
C PRO A 102 -0.22 16.79 -19.77
N THR A 103 0.14 17.72 -20.65
CA THR A 103 1.52 18.05 -20.97
C THR A 103 2.28 18.61 -19.76
N ALA A 104 1.66 19.51 -18.99
CA ALA A 104 2.29 20.15 -17.84
C ALA A 104 2.39 19.19 -16.64
N THR A 105 1.41 18.31 -16.45
CA THR A 105 1.50 17.23 -15.45
C THR A 105 2.68 16.30 -15.74
N VAL A 106 2.82 15.84 -16.98
CA VAL A 106 3.93 14.97 -17.38
C VAL A 106 5.27 15.71 -17.31
N ALA A 107 5.33 16.97 -17.75
CA ALA A 107 6.54 17.78 -17.67
C ALA A 107 7.02 17.99 -16.24
N LEU A 108 6.12 18.27 -15.30
CA LEU A 108 6.47 18.45 -13.90
C LEU A 108 6.92 17.14 -13.25
N ALA A 109 6.24 16.03 -13.56
CA ALA A 109 6.58 14.71 -13.04
C ALA A 109 7.97 14.27 -13.53
N PHE A 110 8.27 14.44 -14.83
CA PHE A 110 9.60 14.18 -15.37
C PHE A 110 10.64 15.15 -14.82
N PHE A 111 10.34 16.45 -14.71
CA PHE A 111 11.29 17.41 -14.16
C PHE A 111 11.70 17.07 -12.72
N ILE A 112 10.74 16.73 -11.85
CA ILE A 112 10.99 16.37 -10.45
C ILE A 112 11.64 14.99 -10.35
N GLY A 113 11.14 14.01 -11.11
CA GLY A 113 11.63 12.63 -11.07
C GLY A 113 13.08 12.51 -11.54
N GLU A 114 13.50 13.35 -12.49
CA GLU A 114 14.85 13.37 -13.04
C GLU A 114 15.81 14.28 -12.24
N LEU A 115 15.34 14.90 -11.14
CA LEU A 115 16.16 15.84 -10.37
C LEU A 115 17.14 15.06 -9.49
N GLY A 116 18.43 15.28 -9.74
CA GLY A 116 19.54 14.58 -9.09
C GLY A 116 19.83 13.20 -9.69
N ASP A 117 19.17 12.82 -10.78
CA ASP A 117 19.31 11.49 -11.37
C ASP A 117 20.54 11.38 -12.30
N LYS A 118 20.92 10.14 -12.63
CA LYS A 118 22.06 9.76 -13.48
C LYS A 118 22.04 10.46 -14.84
N THR A 119 20.87 10.66 -15.42
CA THR A 119 20.65 11.37 -16.69
C THR A 119 21.01 12.85 -16.55
N GLN A 120 20.57 13.51 -15.47
CA GLN A 120 20.90 14.90 -15.16
C GLN A 120 22.40 15.08 -14.90
N LEU A 121 23.00 14.20 -14.09
CA LEU A 121 24.43 14.23 -13.82
C LEU A 121 25.26 13.93 -15.08
N THR A 122 24.79 13.04 -15.95
CA THR A 122 25.38 12.80 -17.27
C THR A 122 25.30 14.06 -18.15
N ALA A 123 24.18 14.78 -18.13
CA ALA A 123 24.03 16.03 -18.88
C ALA A 123 24.98 17.13 -18.39
N ILE A 124 25.15 17.30 -17.06
CA ILE A 124 26.15 18.21 -16.48
C ILE A 124 27.55 17.86 -16.99
N THR A 125 27.87 16.57 -16.91
CA THR A 125 29.17 16.01 -17.26
C THR A 125 29.52 16.21 -18.74
N LEU A 126 28.56 15.98 -19.62
CA LEU A 126 28.73 16.17 -21.06
C LEU A 126 28.83 17.66 -21.41
N ALA A 127 28.01 18.52 -20.79
CA ALA A 127 28.03 19.95 -21.05
C ALA A 127 29.33 20.63 -20.61
N ALA A 128 29.93 20.17 -19.51
CA ALA A 128 31.18 20.72 -19.00
C ALA A 128 32.40 20.46 -19.92
N ASP A 129 32.27 19.51 -20.85
CA ASP A 129 33.29 19.10 -21.82
C ASP A 129 32.91 19.46 -23.28
N ALA A 130 31.81 20.19 -23.48
CA ALA A 130 31.23 20.42 -24.80
C ALA A 130 31.68 21.75 -25.40
N GLY A 131 32.04 21.72 -26.69
CA GLY A 131 32.22 22.96 -27.47
C GLY A 131 30.89 23.62 -27.84
N TYR A 132 29.81 22.84 -27.91
CA TYR A 132 28.47 23.32 -28.27
C TYR A 132 27.41 22.84 -27.25
N PRO A 133 27.28 23.48 -26.06
CA PRO A 133 26.38 23.01 -25.01
C PRO A 133 24.90 22.90 -25.42
N LEU A 134 24.41 23.76 -26.32
CA LEU A 134 23.05 23.65 -26.84
C LEU A 134 22.82 22.37 -27.65
N MET A 135 23.87 21.80 -28.26
CA MET A 135 23.79 20.51 -28.96
C MET A 135 23.76 19.34 -27.98
N ILE A 136 24.43 19.46 -26.83
CA ILE A 136 24.26 18.52 -25.73
C ILE A 136 22.81 18.53 -25.27
N LEU A 137 22.24 19.71 -25.00
CA LEU A 137 20.83 19.83 -24.61
C LEU A 137 19.88 19.22 -25.64
N ALA A 138 20.07 19.51 -26.93
CA ALA A 138 19.27 18.91 -28.00
C ALA A 138 19.39 17.37 -28.01
N GLY A 139 20.61 16.85 -27.84
CA GLY A 139 20.87 15.42 -27.77
C GLY A 139 20.23 14.76 -26.54
N THR A 140 20.41 15.32 -25.36
CA THR A 140 19.87 14.74 -24.12
C THR A 140 18.34 14.77 -24.09
N VAL A 141 17.71 15.87 -24.53
CA VAL A 141 16.23 15.98 -24.60
C VAL A 141 15.66 15.02 -25.64
N SER A 142 16.27 14.95 -26.83
CA SER A 142 15.81 13.99 -27.84
C SER A 142 16.01 12.53 -27.38
N GLY A 143 17.06 12.26 -26.61
CA GLY A 143 17.28 10.96 -25.96
C GLY A 143 16.12 10.57 -25.05
N MET A 144 15.73 11.47 -24.13
CA MET A 144 14.59 11.27 -23.21
C MET A 144 13.25 11.08 -23.95
N ILE A 145 13.01 11.86 -24.99
CA ILE A 145 11.79 11.72 -25.79
C ILE A 145 11.78 10.36 -26.50
N ALA A 146 12.92 9.94 -27.07
CA ALA A 146 13.03 8.69 -27.79
C ALA A 146 12.86 7.47 -26.86
N THR A 147 13.43 7.51 -25.66
CA THR A 147 13.24 6.45 -24.65
C THR A 147 11.82 6.41 -24.13
N GLY A 148 11.22 7.57 -23.82
CA GLY A 148 9.81 7.66 -23.44
C GLY A 148 8.89 7.11 -24.54
N ALA A 149 9.14 7.47 -25.81
CA ALA A 149 8.40 6.94 -26.95
C ALA A 149 8.56 5.42 -27.09
N LEU A 150 9.79 4.91 -26.96
CA LEU A 150 10.08 3.49 -27.02
C LEU A 150 9.37 2.74 -25.88
N GLY A 151 9.45 3.24 -24.65
CA GLY A 151 8.77 2.69 -23.48
C GLY A 151 7.26 2.59 -23.71
N ILE A 152 6.63 3.65 -24.22
CA ILE A 152 5.20 3.65 -24.54
C ILE A 152 4.86 2.62 -25.64
N ILE A 153 5.66 2.53 -26.70
CA ILE A 153 5.43 1.59 -27.81
C ILE A 153 5.59 0.14 -27.34
N ILE A 154 6.66 -0.16 -26.62
CA ILE A 154 6.94 -1.50 -26.08
C ILE A 154 5.88 -1.85 -25.04
N GLY A 155 5.55 -0.94 -24.13
CA GLY A 155 4.49 -1.10 -23.13
C GLY A 155 3.14 -1.49 -23.74
N LYS A 156 2.79 -0.89 -24.88
CA LYS A 156 1.57 -1.23 -25.63
C LYS A 156 1.61 -2.62 -26.30
N LYS A 157 2.80 -3.13 -26.64
CA LYS A 157 2.98 -4.38 -27.44
C LYS A 157 3.41 -5.61 -26.62
N LEU A 158 4.12 -5.42 -25.52
CA LEU A 158 4.85 -6.51 -24.83
C LEU A 158 4.32 -6.85 -23.43
N GLY A 159 3.59 -5.95 -22.77
CA GLY A 159 3.28 -6.10 -21.33
C GLY A 159 4.55 -6.27 -20.48
N ASP A 160 4.46 -6.97 -19.34
CA ASP A 160 5.52 -7.13 -18.32
C ASP A 160 6.67 -8.09 -18.70
N LYS A 161 6.93 -8.34 -19.98
CA LYS A 161 7.85 -9.42 -20.43
C LYS A 161 9.32 -9.02 -20.62
N ILE A 162 9.74 -7.80 -20.30
CA ILE A 162 11.14 -7.40 -20.50
C ILE A 162 11.99 -7.79 -19.28
N PRO A 163 13.11 -8.53 -19.45
CA PRO A 163 13.96 -8.92 -18.33
C PRO A 163 14.70 -7.69 -17.80
N GLU A 164 14.19 -7.10 -16.71
CA GLU A 164 14.77 -5.95 -15.98
C GLU A 164 16.27 -6.11 -15.72
N LEU A 165 16.69 -7.33 -15.31
CA LEU A 165 18.09 -7.68 -15.06
C LEU A 165 18.96 -7.52 -16.31
N GLY A 166 18.45 -7.88 -17.48
CA GLY A 166 19.17 -7.77 -18.75
C GLY A 166 19.43 -6.32 -19.13
N ILE A 167 18.46 -5.44 -18.88
CA ILE A 167 18.60 -4.01 -19.15
C ILE A 167 19.61 -3.36 -18.18
N LYS A 168 19.54 -3.68 -16.88
CA LYS A 168 20.51 -3.19 -15.88
C LYS A 168 21.95 -3.55 -16.24
N PHE A 169 22.20 -4.78 -16.70
CA PHE A 169 23.54 -5.18 -17.15
C PHE A 169 24.00 -4.44 -18.40
N LEU A 170 23.12 -4.23 -19.37
CA LEU A 170 23.47 -3.50 -20.60
C LEU A 170 23.84 -2.04 -20.28
N ALA A 171 23.00 -1.33 -19.52
CA ALA A 171 23.24 0.06 -19.16
C ALA A 171 24.51 0.23 -18.31
N ALA A 172 24.72 -0.63 -17.30
CA ALA A 172 25.93 -0.61 -16.48
C ALA A 172 27.20 -0.85 -17.33
N SER A 173 27.14 -1.77 -18.30
CA SER A 173 28.28 -2.07 -19.18
C SER A 173 28.67 -0.87 -20.05
N ILE A 174 27.69 -0.14 -20.59
CA ILE A 174 27.93 1.02 -21.45
C ILE A 174 28.51 2.18 -20.65
N PHE A 175 27.96 2.47 -19.47
CA PHE A 175 28.52 3.48 -18.56
C PHE A 175 29.94 3.13 -18.10
N MET A 176 30.19 1.86 -17.77
CA MET A 176 31.52 1.39 -17.38
C MET A 176 32.54 1.60 -18.50
N PHE A 177 32.17 1.25 -19.74
CA PHE A 177 33.02 1.44 -20.91
C PHE A 177 33.42 2.90 -21.12
N PHE A 178 32.45 3.81 -21.18
CA PHE A 178 32.73 5.23 -21.40
C PHE A 178 33.44 5.89 -20.21
N GLY A 179 33.15 5.46 -18.99
CA GLY A 179 33.84 5.93 -17.78
C GLY A 179 35.32 5.56 -17.77
N LEU A 180 35.64 4.28 -18.02
CA LEU A 180 37.02 3.81 -18.10
C LEU A 180 37.78 4.41 -19.28
N GLN A 181 37.14 4.52 -20.44
CA GLN A 181 37.75 5.18 -21.61
C GLN A 181 38.12 6.64 -21.29
N LYS A 182 37.22 7.38 -20.63
CA LYS A 182 37.45 8.79 -20.29
C LYS A 182 38.56 8.93 -19.25
N LEU A 183 38.55 8.10 -18.20
CA LEU A 183 39.64 8.08 -17.21
C LEU A 183 41.00 7.77 -17.84
N TYR A 184 41.06 6.79 -18.74
CA TYR A 184 42.30 6.44 -19.44
C TYR A 184 42.88 7.60 -20.26
N GLN A 185 42.03 8.44 -20.84
CA GLN A 185 42.45 9.57 -21.67
C GLN A 185 42.93 10.78 -20.83
N THR A 186 42.49 10.92 -19.59
CA THR A 186 42.59 12.20 -18.86
C THR A 186 43.36 12.13 -17.56
N VAL A 187 43.52 10.93 -17.00
CA VAL A 187 44.35 10.71 -15.81
C VAL A 187 45.84 10.92 -16.18
N PRO A 188 46.61 11.65 -15.36
CA PRO A 188 48.04 11.86 -15.62
C PRO A 188 48.81 10.55 -15.78
N ALA A 189 49.75 10.51 -16.72
CA ALA A 189 50.48 9.30 -17.13
C ALA A 189 51.13 8.53 -15.96
N GLN A 190 51.55 9.23 -14.89
CA GLN A 190 52.11 8.61 -13.68
C GLN A 190 51.15 7.58 -13.03
N TYR A 191 49.84 7.82 -13.10
CA TYR A 191 48.80 6.95 -12.55
C TYR A 191 48.30 5.89 -13.54
N LEU A 192 48.70 5.96 -14.81
CA LEU A 192 48.43 4.92 -15.81
C LEU A 192 49.48 3.79 -15.79
N SER A 193 50.50 3.91 -14.93
CA SER A 193 51.47 2.83 -14.76
C SER A 193 50.79 1.55 -14.26
N PRO A 194 51.29 0.36 -14.65
CA PRO A 194 50.70 -0.91 -14.21
C PRO A 194 50.56 -1.05 -12.69
N ALA A 195 51.44 -0.38 -11.93
CA ALA A 195 51.43 -0.37 -10.47
C ALA A 195 50.15 0.24 -9.87
N TYR A 196 49.48 1.18 -10.56
CA TYR A 196 48.23 1.80 -10.10
C TYR A 196 47.01 1.35 -10.89
N ALA A 197 47.15 1.13 -12.20
CA ALA A 197 46.04 0.72 -13.06
C ALA A 197 45.55 -0.71 -12.77
N ALA A 198 46.47 -1.66 -12.56
CA ALA A 198 46.10 -3.05 -12.27
C ALA A 198 45.31 -3.21 -10.95
N PRO A 199 45.74 -2.67 -9.79
CA PRO A 199 44.96 -2.78 -8.57
C PRO A 199 43.61 -2.08 -8.67
N PHE A 200 43.51 -0.91 -9.33
CA PHE A 200 42.24 -0.23 -9.55
C PHE A 200 41.25 -1.09 -10.35
N LEU A 201 41.67 -1.68 -11.46
CA LEU A 201 40.81 -2.54 -12.28
C LEU A 201 40.42 -3.82 -11.54
N CYS A 202 41.32 -4.41 -10.76
CA CYS A 202 41.01 -5.58 -9.93
C CYS A 202 39.96 -5.26 -8.85
N ILE A 203 40.11 -4.14 -8.15
CA ILE A 203 39.13 -3.69 -7.14
C ILE A 203 37.78 -3.43 -7.80
N LEU A 204 37.76 -2.72 -8.93
CA LEU A 204 36.54 -2.42 -9.66
C LEU A 204 35.84 -3.70 -10.15
N ALA A 205 36.59 -4.64 -10.71
CA ALA A 205 36.05 -5.94 -11.13
C ALA A 205 35.49 -6.74 -9.96
N ALA A 206 36.16 -6.72 -8.80
CA ALA A 206 35.67 -7.37 -7.58
C ALA A 206 34.36 -6.73 -7.07
N ILE A 207 34.24 -5.40 -7.08
CA ILE A 207 33.02 -4.68 -6.71
C ILE A 207 31.88 -5.04 -7.67
N VAL A 208 32.12 -4.99 -8.99
CA VAL A 208 31.11 -5.36 -9.99
C VAL A 208 30.67 -6.81 -9.79
N ALA A 209 31.61 -7.75 -9.65
CA ALA A 209 31.30 -9.15 -9.42
C ALA A 209 30.48 -9.36 -8.13
N TRP A 210 30.83 -8.67 -7.06
CA TRP A 210 30.08 -8.68 -5.79
C TRP A 210 28.66 -8.15 -5.99
N MET A 211 28.48 -7.00 -6.65
CA MET A 211 27.16 -6.39 -6.85
C MET A 211 26.27 -7.25 -7.75
N VAL A 212 26.81 -7.81 -8.83
CA VAL A 212 26.13 -8.77 -9.70
C VAL A 212 25.72 -10.01 -8.90
N PHE A 213 26.62 -10.55 -8.09
CA PHE A 213 26.32 -11.70 -7.22
C PHE A 213 25.18 -11.39 -6.24
N LEU A 214 25.21 -10.24 -5.57
CA LEU A 214 24.14 -9.82 -4.66
C LEU A 214 22.79 -9.66 -5.38
N LEU A 215 22.78 -9.03 -6.55
CA LEU A 215 21.57 -8.78 -7.33
C LEU A 215 20.92 -10.09 -7.79
N VAL A 216 21.71 -11.02 -8.33
CA VAL A 216 21.25 -12.35 -8.76
C VAL A 216 20.79 -13.18 -7.57
N ARG A 217 21.53 -13.14 -6.45
CA ARG A 217 21.17 -13.87 -5.23
C ARG A 217 19.85 -13.36 -4.66
N ARG A 218 19.67 -12.04 -4.49
CA ARG A 218 18.44 -11.44 -3.94
C ARG A 218 17.22 -11.79 -4.78
N ARG A 219 17.32 -11.75 -6.11
CA ARG A 219 16.22 -12.13 -7.00
C ARG A 219 15.88 -13.62 -6.90
N ARG A 220 16.89 -14.49 -6.84
CA ARG A 220 16.71 -15.93 -6.64
C ARG A 220 16.08 -16.24 -5.28
N ASP A 221 16.55 -15.58 -4.24
CA ASP A 221 16.06 -15.76 -2.87
C ASP A 221 14.61 -15.25 -2.76
N GLY A 222 14.26 -14.12 -3.39
CA GLY A 222 12.88 -13.59 -3.44
C GLY A 222 11.89 -14.51 -4.17
N LEU A 223 12.28 -15.05 -5.33
CA LEU A 223 11.46 -16.03 -6.05
C LEU A 223 11.29 -17.33 -5.26
N ARG A 224 12.36 -17.81 -4.60
CA ARG A 224 12.31 -19.01 -3.75
C ARG A 224 11.44 -18.78 -2.52
N SER A 225 11.50 -17.61 -1.89
CA SER A 225 10.69 -17.30 -0.71
C SER A 225 9.21 -17.20 -1.03
N ASP A 226 8.82 -16.58 -2.16
CA ASP A 226 7.42 -16.49 -2.58
C ASP A 226 6.86 -17.89 -2.90
N PHE A 227 7.62 -18.70 -3.64
CA PHE A 227 7.25 -20.08 -3.94
C PHE A 227 7.11 -20.93 -2.66
N ALA A 228 8.09 -20.86 -1.76
CA ALA A 228 8.08 -21.62 -0.51
C ALA A 228 6.91 -21.18 0.39
N ALA A 229 6.61 -19.87 0.44
CA ALA A 229 5.48 -19.34 1.20
C ALA A 229 4.14 -19.85 0.64
N LYS A 230 3.94 -19.83 -0.69
CA LYS A 230 2.72 -20.34 -1.34
C LYS A 230 2.58 -21.86 -1.22
N ALA A 231 3.67 -22.61 -1.36
CA ALA A 231 3.67 -24.06 -1.17
C ALA A 231 3.33 -24.43 0.29
N LYS A 232 3.92 -23.72 1.26
CA LYS A 232 3.58 -23.87 2.67
C LYS A 232 2.11 -23.54 2.94
N MET A 233 1.60 -22.43 2.41
CA MET A 233 0.20 -22.04 2.54
C MET A 233 -0.76 -23.12 2.01
N LEU A 234 -0.46 -23.70 0.84
CA LEU A 234 -1.24 -24.79 0.27
C LEU A 234 -1.21 -26.06 1.14
N HIS A 235 -0.04 -26.40 1.69
CA HIS A 235 0.10 -27.54 2.60
C HIS A 235 -0.64 -27.33 3.92
N ASP A 236 -0.47 -26.16 4.56
CA ASP A 236 -1.14 -25.79 5.80
C ASP A 236 -2.67 -25.78 5.60
N TYR A 237 -3.15 -25.32 4.44
CA TYR A 237 -4.57 -25.42 4.05
C TYR A 237 -5.06 -26.87 4.01
N TYR A 238 -4.33 -27.79 3.36
CA TYR A 238 -4.76 -29.19 3.28
C TYR A 238 -4.78 -29.86 4.66
N LEU A 239 -3.86 -29.50 5.56
CA LEU A 239 -3.91 -29.98 6.94
C LEU A 239 -5.14 -29.46 7.68
N HIS A 240 -5.46 -28.17 7.57
CA HIS A 240 -6.66 -27.60 8.18
C HIS A 240 -7.95 -28.24 7.64
N LEU A 241 -8.04 -28.36 6.32
CA LEU A 241 -9.21 -28.94 5.65
C LEU A 241 -9.45 -30.40 6.04
N LYS A 242 -8.38 -31.14 6.38
CA LYS A 242 -8.49 -32.49 6.92
C LYS A 242 -9.37 -32.52 8.18
N ASP A 243 -9.06 -31.65 9.12
CA ASP A 243 -9.74 -31.56 10.41
C ASP A 243 -11.19 -31.09 10.20
N ASP A 244 -11.42 -30.14 9.28
CA ASP A 244 -12.78 -29.68 8.95
C ASP A 244 -13.64 -30.79 8.33
N LEU A 245 -13.08 -31.57 7.39
CA LEU A 245 -13.79 -32.68 6.76
C LEU A 245 -14.13 -33.80 7.76
N ASP A 246 -13.34 -33.96 8.83
CA ASP A 246 -13.68 -34.85 9.94
C ASP A 246 -14.87 -34.32 10.74
N GLN A 247 -14.98 -33.00 10.94
CA GLN A 247 -16.11 -32.37 11.64
C GLN A 247 -17.40 -32.31 10.81
N ILE A 248 -17.29 -32.19 9.48
CA ILE A 248 -18.44 -32.23 8.57
C ILE A 248 -19.08 -33.62 8.56
N CYS A 249 -18.29 -34.67 8.79
CA CYS A 249 -18.74 -36.05 8.80
C CYS A 249 -19.44 -36.40 10.13
N LEU A 250 -20.76 -36.61 10.10
CA LEU A 250 -21.54 -36.98 11.30
C LEU A 250 -21.32 -38.42 11.79
N GLY A 251 -20.46 -39.20 11.12
CA GLY A 251 -20.09 -40.54 11.53
C GLY A 251 -21.08 -41.65 11.13
N SER A 252 -20.75 -42.87 11.55
CA SER A 252 -21.48 -44.09 11.16
C SER A 252 -22.88 -44.22 11.78
N GLU A 253 -23.15 -43.50 12.86
CA GLU A 253 -24.47 -43.48 13.51
C GLU A 253 -25.56 -42.91 12.59
N TYR A 254 -25.20 -41.96 11.72
CA TYR A 254 -26.12 -41.37 10.74
C TYR A 254 -26.10 -42.10 9.39
N CYS A 255 -24.96 -42.66 8.98
CA CYS A 255 -24.83 -43.31 7.67
C CYS A 255 -25.21 -44.80 7.66
N CYS A 256 -25.41 -45.44 8.83
CA CYS A 256 -25.55 -46.89 9.04
C CYS A 256 -24.33 -47.74 8.58
N SER A 257 -23.83 -47.53 7.37
CA SER A 257 -22.56 -48.04 6.83
C SER A 257 -21.81 -46.92 6.09
N CYS A 258 -20.50 -46.78 6.34
CA CYS A 258 -19.68 -45.81 5.63
C CYS A 258 -19.51 -46.22 4.17
N GLU A 259 -19.81 -45.30 3.25
CA GLU A 259 -19.71 -45.53 1.79
C GLU A 259 -18.36 -45.09 1.20
N GLY A 260 -17.41 -44.68 2.05
CA GLY A 260 -16.07 -44.28 1.61
C GLY A 260 -16.09 -43.11 0.62
N ASP A 261 -15.41 -43.27 -0.51
CA ASP A 261 -15.27 -42.27 -1.57
C ASP A 261 -16.57 -42.04 -2.39
N GLN A 262 -17.62 -42.81 -2.16
CA GLN A 262 -18.90 -42.66 -2.87
C GLN A 262 -19.77 -41.50 -2.34
N CYS A 263 -19.37 -40.85 -1.24
CA CYS A 263 -19.99 -39.61 -0.77
C CYS A 263 -19.05 -38.40 -0.90
N ALA A 264 -19.61 -37.19 -1.07
CA ALA A 264 -18.84 -35.94 -1.22
C ALA A 264 -17.80 -35.74 -0.10
N VAL A 265 -18.23 -36.03 1.14
CA VAL A 265 -17.44 -36.45 2.31
C VAL A 265 -16.09 -37.11 2.02
N GLY A 266 -16.18 -38.42 1.79
CA GLY A 266 -15.05 -39.31 1.64
C GLY A 266 -14.30 -39.10 0.33
N MET A 267 -14.96 -38.66 -0.75
CA MET A 267 -14.28 -38.25 -1.98
C MET A 267 -13.32 -37.09 -1.70
N SER A 268 -13.75 -36.07 -0.96
CA SER A 268 -12.90 -34.95 -0.57
C SER A 268 -11.72 -35.41 0.28
N LYS A 269 -11.94 -36.33 1.23
CA LYS A 269 -10.87 -36.94 2.04
C LYS A 269 -9.88 -37.76 1.19
N ALA A 270 -10.35 -38.50 0.19
CA ALA A 270 -9.50 -39.26 -0.71
C ALA A 270 -8.62 -38.34 -1.58
N ILE A 271 -9.21 -37.28 -2.15
CA ILE A 271 -8.48 -36.24 -2.90
C ILE A 271 -7.42 -35.57 -2.01
N LEU A 272 -7.80 -35.22 -0.78
CA LEU A 272 -6.91 -34.61 0.19
C LEU A 272 -5.73 -35.52 0.56
N GLN A 273 -5.99 -36.80 0.82
CA GLN A 273 -4.95 -37.79 1.12
C GLN A 273 -3.97 -37.96 -0.03
N ALA A 274 -4.46 -38.01 -1.27
CA ALA A 274 -3.61 -38.05 -2.46
C ALA A 274 -2.75 -36.78 -2.58
N ALA A 275 -3.34 -35.60 -2.33
CA ALA A 275 -2.63 -34.32 -2.37
C ALA A 275 -1.53 -34.21 -1.30
N LEU A 276 -1.78 -34.71 -0.08
CA LEU A 276 -0.80 -34.70 1.02
C LEU A 276 0.31 -35.76 0.86
N ALA A 277 0.04 -36.85 0.16
CA ALA A 277 1.00 -37.94 -0.04
C ALA A 277 2.05 -37.67 -1.15
N GLU A 278 2.02 -36.48 -1.79
CA GLU A 278 2.80 -36.15 -2.99
C GLU A 278 2.68 -37.20 -4.12
N GLN A 279 1.65 -38.05 -4.07
CA GLN A 279 1.31 -38.93 -5.18
C GLN A 279 0.58 -38.08 -6.20
N ASP A 280 1.36 -37.53 -7.12
CA ASP A 280 0.92 -36.93 -8.38
C ASP A 280 0.29 -38.05 -9.24
N SER A 281 -0.82 -38.59 -8.75
CA SER A 281 -1.62 -39.57 -9.46
C SER A 281 -2.37 -38.80 -10.54
N ARG A 282 -1.67 -38.64 -11.66
CA ARG A 282 -2.24 -38.66 -13.01
C ARG A 282 -2.97 -39.99 -13.30
N GLU A 283 -3.55 -40.62 -12.28
CA GLU A 283 -4.49 -41.71 -12.45
C GLU A 283 -5.86 -41.08 -12.49
N GLU A 284 -6.50 -41.24 -13.64
CA GLU A 284 -7.91 -41.02 -13.89
C GLU A 284 -8.76 -41.81 -12.88
N SER A 285 -8.83 -41.36 -11.62
CA SER A 285 -9.80 -41.88 -10.67
C SER A 285 -11.16 -41.29 -11.07
N ARG A 286 -11.86 -42.09 -11.87
CA ARG A 286 -13.27 -42.04 -12.29
C ARG A 286 -13.99 -40.70 -12.06
N ASN A 287 -14.41 -40.13 -13.18
CA ASN A 287 -15.29 -38.97 -13.32
C ASN A 287 -16.74 -39.23 -12.83
N ASP A 288 -16.91 -40.13 -11.87
CA ASP A 288 -18.20 -40.43 -11.28
C ASP A 288 -18.31 -39.55 -10.03
N GLY A 289 -19.03 -38.44 -10.15
CA GLY A 289 -19.44 -37.64 -8.98
C GLY A 289 -20.11 -38.55 -7.94
N PRO A 290 -20.10 -38.18 -6.65
CA PRO A 290 -20.61 -39.06 -5.61
C PRO A 290 -22.04 -39.48 -5.92
N THR A 291 -22.34 -40.76 -5.72
CA THR A 291 -23.61 -41.38 -6.12
C THR A 291 -24.72 -41.11 -5.11
N HIS A 292 -24.38 -40.68 -3.90
CA HIS A 292 -25.32 -40.42 -2.79
C HIS A 292 -25.19 -38.99 -2.24
N TRP A 293 -26.23 -38.18 -2.47
CA TRP A 293 -26.29 -36.76 -2.09
C TRP A 293 -27.09 -36.49 -0.81
N ASP A 294 -27.98 -37.39 -0.42
CA ASP A 294 -28.94 -37.22 0.69
C ASP A 294 -28.39 -37.60 2.07
N LYS A 295 -27.17 -37.18 2.39
CA LYS A 295 -26.59 -37.37 3.74
C LYS A 295 -26.71 -36.11 4.58
N PRO A 296 -27.00 -36.24 5.89
CA PRO A 296 -26.98 -35.08 6.78
C PRO A 296 -25.53 -34.63 6.96
N PHE A 297 -25.23 -33.42 6.46
CA PHE A 297 -23.98 -32.71 6.71
C PHE A 297 -24.30 -31.42 7.47
N THR A 298 -23.37 -30.94 8.28
CA THR A 298 -23.47 -29.63 8.91
C THR A 298 -23.24 -28.56 7.84
N LYS A 299 -24.31 -27.98 7.31
CA LYS A 299 -24.24 -27.01 6.19
C LYS A 299 -23.33 -25.82 6.50
N GLU A 300 -23.29 -25.38 7.75
CA GLU A 300 -22.41 -24.30 8.22
C GLU A 300 -20.94 -24.69 8.14
N ALA A 301 -20.56 -25.91 8.54
CA ALA A 301 -19.19 -26.39 8.46
C ALA A 301 -18.75 -26.59 7.00
N VAL A 302 -19.64 -27.11 6.15
CA VAL A 302 -19.39 -27.23 4.70
C VAL A 302 -19.16 -25.86 4.07
N LEU A 303 -19.97 -24.87 4.45
CA LEU A 303 -19.85 -23.49 3.98
C LEU A 303 -18.52 -22.86 4.40
N ASP A 304 -18.07 -23.09 5.64
CA ASP A 304 -16.80 -22.57 6.14
C ASP A 304 -15.61 -23.13 5.34
N SER A 305 -15.56 -24.45 5.16
CA SER A 305 -14.53 -25.11 4.34
C SER A 305 -14.57 -24.68 2.87
N LEU A 306 -15.77 -24.44 2.31
CA LEU A 306 -15.90 -23.94 0.93
C LEU A 306 -15.29 -22.55 0.81
N VAL A 307 -15.56 -21.66 1.77
CA VAL A 307 -15.00 -20.31 1.79
C VAL A 307 -13.48 -20.33 1.89
N ASP A 308 -12.90 -21.17 2.75
CA ASP A 308 -11.45 -21.30 2.89
C ASP A 308 -10.81 -21.83 1.60
N THR A 309 -11.47 -22.79 0.93
CA THR A 309 -11.06 -23.32 -0.37
C THR A 309 -11.08 -22.24 -1.46
N LEU A 310 -12.15 -21.44 -1.53
CA LEU A 310 -12.28 -20.34 -2.48
C LEU A 310 -11.25 -19.23 -2.22
N TRP A 311 -10.97 -18.94 -0.95
CA TRP A 311 -9.94 -17.97 -0.57
C TRP A 311 -8.55 -18.42 -1.04
N LEU A 312 -8.20 -19.70 -0.83
CA LEU A 312 -6.96 -20.28 -1.32
C LEU A 312 -6.83 -20.18 -2.85
N ILE A 313 -7.88 -20.59 -3.57
CA ILE A 313 -7.94 -20.52 -5.04
C ILE A 313 -7.75 -19.08 -5.52
N SER A 314 -8.33 -18.09 -4.83
CA SER A 314 -8.16 -16.68 -5.21
C SER A 314 -6.76 -16.13 -4.92
N THR A 315 -6.01 -16.77 -4.01
CA THR A 315 -4.69 -16.32 -3.54
C THR A 315 -3.54 -16.93 -4.35
N ILE A 316 -3.66 -18.20 -4.76
CA ILE A 316 -2.65 -18.91 -5.56
C ILE A 316 -3.06 -18.84 -7.04
N ARG A 317 -2.17 -18.37 -7.92
CA ARG A 317 -2.45 -18.23 -9.37
C ARG A 317 -1.99 -19.42 -10.23
N ASP A 318 -1.36 -20.41 -9.61
CA ASP A 318 -0.82 -21.59 -10.30
C ASP A 318 -1.88 -22.69 -10.36
N GLU A 319 -2.68 -22.68 -11.43
CA GLU A 319 -3.82 -23.59 -11.66
C GLU A 319 -3.44 -25.08 -11.56
N ASP A 320 -2.26 -25.46 -12.07
CA ASP A 320 -1.82 -26.85 -12.09
C ASP A 320 -1.76 -27.43 -10.66
N ARG A 321 -1.36 -26.62 -9.67
CA ARG A 321 -1.26 -27.00 -8.25
C ARG A 321 -2.60 -27.02 -7.52
N LEU A 322 -3.61 -26.35 -8.08
CA LEU A 322 -4.91 -26.19 -7.46
C LEU A 322 -5.93 -27.25 -7.90
N THR A 323 -5.56 -28.16 -8.81
CA THR A 323 -6.44 -29.23 -9.29
C THR A 323 -7.19 -29.96 -8.16
N SER A 324 -6.49 -30.37 -7.09
CA SER A 324 -7.13 -31.03 -5.94
C SER A 324 -8.05 -30.10 -5.16
N ALA A 325 -7.67 -28.83 -4.96
CA ALA A 325 -8.52 -27.83 -4.31
C ALA A 325 -9.81 -27.57 -5.11
N HIS A 326 -9.74 -27.48 -6.44
CA HIS A 326 -10.91 -27.37 -7.32
C HIS A 326 -11.83 -28.60 -7.24
N ARG A 327 -11.26 -29.81 -7.20
CA ARG A 327 -12.07 -31.03 -7.03
C ARG A 327 -12.80 -31.05 -5.69
N ILE A 328 -12.13 -30.64 -4.60
CA ILE A 328 -12.75 -30.56 -3.27
C ILE A 328 -13.81 -29.45 -3.23
N ARG A 329 -13.52 -28.28 -3.80
CA ARG A 329 -14.49 -27.19 -3.99
C ARG A 329 -15.78 -27.70 -4.63
N ASN A 330 -15.67 -28.46 -5.73
CA ASN A 330 -16.83 -29.02 -6.43
C ASN A 330 -17.67 -29.95 -5.54
N GLN A 331 -17.03 -30.73 -4.65
CA GLN A 331 -17.76 -31.58 -3.70
C GLN A 331 -18.54 -30.74 -2.67
N LEU A 332 -17.89 -29.73 -2.08
CA LEU A 332 -18.49 -28.84 -1.09
C LEU A 332 -19.64 -28.01 -1.69
N GLU A 333 -19.44 -27.48 -2.90
CA GLU A 333 -20.48 -26.80 -3.67
C GLU A 333 -21.67 -27.71 -3.91
N THR A 334 -21.43 -28.97 -4.26
CA THR A 334 -22.54 -29.87 -4.57
C THR A 334 -23.36 -30.23 -3.34
N ILE A 335 -22.75 -30.33 -2.16
CA ILE A 335 -23.48 -30.47 -0.89
C ILE A 335 -24.41 -29.26 -0.64
N LEU A 336 -23.96 -28.04 -0.98
CA LEU A 336 -24.71 -26.81 -0.70
C LEU A 336 -25.73 -26.44 -1.79
N LEU A 337 -25.41 -26.67 -3.05
CA LEU A 337 -26.13 -26.20 -4.24
C LEU A 337 -26.78 -27.33 -5.06
N GLY A 338 -26.52 -28.59 -4.74
CA GLY A 338 -26.97 -29.75 -5.50
C GLY A 338 -26.22 -29.99 -6.83
N ARG A 339 -25.36 -29.04 -7.24
CA ARG A 339 -24.38 -29.20 -8.34
C ARG A 339 -23.23 -28.19 -8.19
N ALA A 340 -22.05 -28.57 -8.64
CA ALA A 340 -20.89 -27.68 -8.71
C ALA A 340 -21.14 -26.46 -9.64
N ILE A 341 -20.38 -25.40 -9.40
CA ILE A 341 -20.23 -24.27 -10.30
C ILE A 341 -19.08 -24.61 -11.26
N GLU A 342 -19.30 -24.42 -12.56
CA GLU A 342 -18.28 -24.66 -13.59
C GLU A 342 -17.17 -23.59 -13.52
N GLU A 343 -16.24 -23.59 -14.48
CA GLU A 343 -15.11 -22.66 -14.50
C GLU A 343 -15.56 -21.19 -14.37
N PHE A 344 -14.87 -20.46 -13.48
CA PHE A 344 -15.07 -19.04 -13.26
C PHE A 344 -13.72 -18.32 -13.34
N GLY A 345 -13.71 -17.09 -13.86
CA GLY A 345 -12.46 -16.35 -14.06
C GLY A 345 -11.94 -15.70 -12.77
N ASP A 346 -12.84 -15.22 -11.92
CA ASP A 346 -12.50 -14.61 -10.64
C ASP A 346 -13.60 -14.84 -9.58
N LEU A 347 -13.29 -14.48 -8.34
CA LEU A 347 -14.21 -14.66 -7.21
C LEU A 347 -15.51 -13.86 -7.37
N ALA A 348 -15.49 -12.73 -8.09
CA ALA A 348 -16.70 -11.93 -8.32
C ALA A 348 -17.66 -12.66 -9.28
N SER A 349 -17.13 -13.22 -10.38
CA SER A 349 -17.88 -14.05 -11.33
C SER A 349 -18.42 -15.33 -10.68
N TYR A 350 -17.66 -15.93 -9.76
CA TYR A 350 -18.14 -17.05 -8.94
C TYR A 350 -19.34 -16.67 -8.09
N ILE A 351 -19.27 -15.56 -7.34
CA ILE A 351 -20.36 -15.11 -6.47
C ILE A 351 -21.64 -14.81 -7.27
N GLU A 352 -21.53 -14.20 -8.45
CA GLU A 352 -22.69 -13.98 -9.32
C GLU A 352 -23.29 -15.32 -9.81
N SER A 353 -22.46 -16.31 -10.14
CA SER A 353 -22.94 -17.65 -10.53
C SER A 353 -23.67 -18.37 -9.39
N VAL A 354 -23.22 -18.21 -8.14
CA VAL A 354 -23.93 -18.74 -6.97
C VAL A 354 -25.24 -18.00 -6.77
N LYS A 355 -25.26 -16.67 -6.94
CA LYS A 355 -26.43 -15.81 -6.73
C LYS A 355 -27.59 -16.13 -7.66
N GLU A 356 -27.30 -16.55 -8.90
CA GLU A 356 -28.33 -17.04 -9.84
C GLU A 356 -29.07 -18.29 -9.33
N ARG A 357 -28.45 -19.07 -8.43
CA ARG A 357 -29.02 -20.30 -7.87
C ARG A 357 -29.59 -20.09 -6.46
N ASP A 358 -28.82 -19.44 -5.59
CA ASP A 358 -29.19 -19.13 -4.22
C ASP A 358 -28.57 -17.78 -3.79
N ALA A 359 -29.38 -16.72 -3.84
CA ALA A 359 -28.98 -15.38 -3.46
C ALA A 359 -28.62 -15.24 -1.97
N GLY A 360 -29.21 -16.06 -1.10
CA GLY A 360 -28.91 -16.07 0.33
C GLY A 360 -27.55 -16.66 0.61
N LEU A 361 -27.23 -17.79 -0.03
CA LEU A 361 -25.94 -18.45 0.07
C LEU A 361 -24.83 -17.59 -0.54
N ALA A 362 -25.04 -16.98 -1.71
CA ALA A 362 -24.08 -16.07 -2.34
C ALA A 362 -23.69 -14.91 -1.41
N ARG A 363 -24.68 -14.32 -0.72
CA ARG A 363 -24.43 -13.26 0.28
C ARG A 363 -23.58 -13.76 1.45
N LYS A 364 -23.88 -14.95 1.98
CA LYS A 364 -23.09 -15.56 3.07
C LYS A 364 -21.66 -15.83 2.65
N ILE A 365 -21.45 -16.50 1.50
CA ILE A 365 -20.11 -16.80 0.96
C ILE A 365 -19.33 -15.50 0.75
N GLY A 366 -19.92 -14.51 0.09
CA GLY A 366 -19.28 -13.22 -0.17
C GLY A 366 -18.87 -12.50 1.12
N GLY A 367 -19.74 -12.49 2.14
CA GLY A 367 -19.42 -11.90 3.43
C GLY A 367 -18.29 -12.64 4.16
N MET A 368 -18.30 -13.96 4.18
CA MET A 368 -17.26 -14.77 4.84
C MET A 368 -15.90 -14.63 4.11
N LEU A 369 -15.89 -14.60 2.78
CA LEU A 369 -14.67 -14.37 1.99
C LEU A 369 -14.01 -13.02 2.31
N ARG A 370 -14.81 -11.96 2.49
CA ARG A 370 -14.28 -10.65 2.93
C ARG A 370 -13.58 -10.76 4.28
N MET A 371 -14.12 -11.55 5.20
CA MET A 371 -13.55 -11.75 6.53
C MET A 371 -12.28 -12.62 6.52
N ARG A 372 -12.02 -13.42 5.48
CA ARG A 372 -10.78 -14.19 5.32
C ARG A 372 -9.60 -13.37 4.80
N LYS A 373 -9.86 -12.20 4.21
CA LYS A 373 -8.79 -11.27 3.84
C LYS A 373 -8.02 -10.82 5.09
N PRO A 374 -6.69 -10.66 5.02
CA PRO A 374 -5.93 -9.99 6.06
C PRO A 374 -6.56 -8.65 6.44
N PHE A 375 -6.52 -8.29 7.72
CA PHE A 375 -7.12 -7.05 8.22
C PHE A 375 -6.61 -5.81 7.48
N GLU A 376 -5.32 -5.81 7.14
CA GLU A 376 -4.66 -4.73 6.40
C GLU A 376 -5.24 -4.51 4.99
N GLU A 377 -5.73 -5.57 4.33
CA GLU A 377 -6.38 -5.48 3.02
C GLU A 377 -7.83 -5.00 3.12
N ARG A 378 -8.45 -5.20 4.29
CA ARG A 378 -9.81 -4.73 4.61
C ARG A 378 -9.83 -3.27 5.05
N LEU A 379 -8.67 -2.68 5.32
CA LEU A 379 -8.52 -1.33 5.85
C LEU A 379 -8.13 -0.33 4.75
N LEU A 380 -8.92 0.73 4.60
CA LEU A 380 -8.63 1.84 3.70
C LEU A 380 -8.58 3.14 4.48
N ASN A 381 -7.50 3.91 4.33
CA ASN A 381 -7.48 5.30 4.79
C ASN A 381 -7.93 6.24 3.65
N VAL A 382 -9.13 6.78 3.79
CA VAL A 382 -9.79 7.69 2.84
C VAL A 382 -9.71 9.16 3.27
N GLY A 383 -8.96 9.44 4.34
CA GLY A 383 -8.64 10.78 4.80
C GLY A 383 -7.56 11.49 3.99
N ASN A 384 -6.85 12.41 4.64
CA ASN A 384 -5.77 13.18 4.02
C ASN A 384 -4.50 13.16 4.90
N ARG A 385 -3.56 14.07 4.63
CA ARG A 385 -2.27 14.12 5.37
C ARG A 385 -2.41 14.69 6.78
N ILE A 386 -3.55 15.29 7.10
CA ILE A 386 -3.82 16.01 8.35
C ILE A 386 -4.72 15.16 9.24
N SER A 387 -5.88 14.73 8.75
CA SER A 387 -6.83 13.89 9.47
C SER A 387 -7.05 12.59 8.69
N ASN A 388 -6.94 11.48 9.40
CA ASN A 388 -7.21 10.14 8.92
C ASN A 388 -8.70 9.85 9.08
N ILE A 389 -9.24 9.22 8.05
CA ILE A 389 -10.60 8.68 8.06
C ILE A 389 -10.46 7.25 7.58
N TYR A 390 -10.80 6.29 8.41
CA TYR A 390 -10.61 4.88 8.09
C TYR A 390 -11.92 4.24 7.68
N LEU A 391 -11.89 3.46 6.61
CA LEU A 391 -12.97 2.64 6.15
C LEU A 391 -12.55 1.17 6.32
N VAL A 392 -13.29 0.42 7.10
CA VAL A 392 -13.04 -1.01 7.38
C VAL A 392 -14.12 -1.85 6.71
N GLU A 393 -13.70 -2.80 5.87
CA GLU A 393 -14.61 -3.76 5.23
C GLU A 393 -15.16 -4.73 6.28
N LEU A 394 -16.49 -4.76 6.41
CA LEU A 394 -17.23 -5.69 7.26
C LEU A 394 -17.75 -6.88 6.44
N GLN A 395 -18.34 -7.86 7.14
CA GLN A 395 -19.07 -8.94 6.48
C GLN A 395 -20.16 -8.38 5.54
N GLU A 396 -20.86 -7.33 5.97
CA GLU A 396 -21.83 -6.59 5.15
C GLU A 396 -21.51 -5.09 5.18
N GLY A 397 -21.15 -4.55 4.00
CA GLY A 397 -20.81 -3.13 3.82
C GLY A 397 -19.53 -2.70 4.53
N TYR A 398 -19.51 -1.45 5.00
CA TYR A 398 -18.34 -0.83 5.60
C TYR A 398 -18.64 -0.13 6.93
N LEU A 399 -17.63 -0.13 7.80
CA LEU A 399 -17.52 0.75 8.96
C LEU A 399 -16.65 1.95 8.60
N LEU A 400 -17.16 3.15 8.78
CA LEU A 400 -16.38 4.38 8.74
C LEU A 400 -15.94 4.76 10.15
N ILE A 401 -14.68 5.11 10.36
CA ILE A 401 -14.15 5.62 11.63
C ILE A 401 -13.80 7.10 11.43
N ASP A 402 -14.48 7.95 12.19
CA ASP A 402 -14.47 9.42 12.12
C ASP A 402 -14.92 10.00 10.76
N THR A 403 -15.13 11.32 10.72
CA THR A 403 -15.67 12.06 9.57
C THR A 403 -14.92 13.36 9.28
N GLY A 404 -13.68 13.50 9.75
CA GLY A 404 -12.80 14.61 9.34
C GLY A 404 -13.39 16.01 9.56
N TYR A 405 -12.93 16.95 8.74
CA TYR A 405 -13.45 18.32 8.68
C TYR A 405 -14.55 18.48 7.63
N PRO A 406 -15.47 19.47 7.76
CA PRO A 406 -16.58 19.68 6.82
C PRO A 406 -16.17 19.79 5.35
N GLU A 407 -15.06 20.47 5.05
CA GLU A 407 -14.56 20.67 3.68
C GLU A 407 -14.01 19.40 3.01
N GLN A 408 -13.84 18.31 3.76
CA GLN A 408 -13.23 17.08 3.25
C GLN A 408 -14.22 16.14 2.58
N PHE A 409 -15.52 16.37 2.74
CA PHE A 409 -16.58 15.49 2.25
C PHE A 409 -16.45 15.15 0.74
N GLU A 410 -16.26 16.17 -0.11
CA GLU A 410 -16.13 15.98 -1.56
C GLU A 410 -14.91 15.12 -1.94
N ARG A 411 -13.81 15.28 -1.21
CA ARG A 411 -12.61 14.48 -1.41
C ARG A 411 -12.82 13.04 -0.94
N PHE A 412 -13.51 12.86 0.19
CA PHE A 412 -13.90 11.57 0.74
C PHE A 412 -14.80 10.81 -0.25
N GLU A 413 -15.89 11.43 -0.72
CA GLU A 413 -16.80 10.84 -1.71
C GLU A 413 -16.08 10.45 -3.00
N LYS A 414 -15.16 11.31 -3.47
CA LYS A 414 -14.30 11.00 -4.62
C LYS A 414 -13.34 9.82 -4.36
N ALA A 415 -12.82 9.67 -3.14
CA ALA A 415 -11.97 8.55 -2.77
C ALA A 415 -12.74 7.22 -2.79
N LEU A 416 -13.97 7.20 -2.28
CA LEU A 416 -14.86 6.04 -2.34
C LEU A 416 -15.21 5.65 -3.77
N ARG A 417 -15.61 6.63 -4.60
CA ARG A 417 -15.90 6.39 -6.02
C ARG A 417 -14.72 5.81 -6.78
N LYS A 418 -13.48 6.23 -6.48
CA LYS A 418 -12.27 5.66 -7.10
C LYS A 418 -12.08 4.18 -6.74
N LYS A 419 -12.58 3.75 -5.60
CA LYS A 419 -12.53 2.37 -5.11
C LYS A 419 -13.81 1.58 -5.43
N ASN A 420 -14.73 2.14 -6.23
CA ASN A 420 -16.04 1.56 -6.54
C ASN A 420 -16.87 1.24 -5.29
N ILE A 421 -16.77 2.07 -4.25
CA ILE A 421 -17.56 1.95 -3.02
C ILE A 421 -18.67 3.00 -3.07
N ALA A 422 -19.93 2.58 -2.92
CA ALA A 422 -21.06 3.51 -2.83
C ALA A 422 -21.17 4.06 -1.40
N LEU A 423 -21.70 5.28 -1.25
CA LEU A 423 -21.95 5.86 0.08
C LEU A 423 -22.92 4.99 0.90
N ASP A 424 -23.94 4.41 0.26
CA ASP A 424 -24.92 3.52 0.90
C ASP A 424 -24.34 2.18 1.37
N ASP A 425 -23.13 1.82 0.93
CA ASP A 425 -22.43 0.65 1.44
C ASP A 425 -21.85 0.89 2.84
N ILE A 426 -21.76 2.15 3.30
CA ILE A 426 -21.39 2.49 4.67
C ILE A 426 -22.59 2.20 5.57
N LYS A 427 -22.46 1.17 6.42
CA LYS A 427 -23.53 0.74 7.33
C LYS A 427 -23.40 1.34 8.71
N TYR A 428 -22.16 1.57 9.15
CA TYR A 428 -21.85 2.08 10.47
C TYR A 428 -20.82 3.19 10.40
N ILE A 429 -20.97 4.18 11.27
CA ILE A 429 -20.01 5.26 11.49
C ILE A 429 -19.62 5.18 12.97
N PHE A 430 -18.35 4.96 13.27
CA PHE A 430 -17.82 5.00 14.63
C PHE A 430 -17.15 6.35 14.86
N ILE A 431 -17.63 7.09 15.84
CA ILE A 431 -17.04 8.38 16.23
C ILE A 431 -16.15 8.13 17.44
N THR A 432 -14.86 8.43 17.29
CA THR A 432 -13.89 8.29 18.39
C THR A 432 -14.17 9.31 19.48
N HIS A 433 -14.47 10.56 19.11
CA HIS A 433 -14.91 11.64 20.00
C HIS A 433 -15.49 12.83 19.21
N ALA A 434 -16.15 13.76 19.92
CA ALA A 434 -16.76 14.96 19.34
C ALA A 434 -15.79 16.16 19.29
N HIS A 435 -14.94 16.19 18.26
CA HIS A 435 -14.21 17.40 17.83
C HIS A 435 -14.50 17.72 16.36
N ASP A 436 -14.34 19.01 15.99
CA ASP A 436 -14.63 19.55 14.65
C ASP A 436 -13.96 18.79 13.49
N ASP A 437 -12.85 18.11 13.76
CA ASP A 437 -12.08 17.30 12.82
C ASP A 437 -12.37 15.80 12.86
N HIS A 438 -13.36 15.37 13.65
CA HIS A 438 -13.84 14.00 13.75
C HIS A 438 -15.34 13.88 13.43
N VAL A 439 -16.11 14.94 13.65
CA VAL A 439 -17.55 15.00 13.35
C VAL A 439 -17.90 16.00 12.23
N GLY A 440 -16.90 16.59 11.59
CA GLY A 440 -17.06 17.77 10.75
C GLY A 440 -18.00 17.62 9.55
N PHE A 441 -17.93 16.50 8.80
CA PHE A 441 -18.89 16.27 7.71
C PHE A 441 -20.01 15.26 8.05
N LEU A 442 -20.18 14.92 9.34
CA LEU A 442 -21.13 13.88 9.76
C LEU A 442 -22.57 14.16 9.28
N ASN A 443 -23.08 15.39 9.40
CA ASN A 443 -24.41 15.77 8.91
C ASN A 443 -24.60 15.44 7.42
N ARG A 444 -23.67 15.87 6.57
CA ARG A 444 -23.72 15.60 5.11
C ARG A 444 -23.70 14.11 4.79
N LEU A 445 -22.99 13.31 5.59
CA LEU A 445 -22.95 11.87 5.42
C LEU A 445 -24.29 11.22 5.82
N LEU A 446 -24.91 11.69 6.91
CA LEU A 446 -26.20 11.19 7.38
C LEU A 446 -27.37 11.56 6.46
N GLU A 447 -27.31 12.73 5.80
CA GLU A 447 -28.29 13.15 4.78
C GLU A 447 -28.29 12.23 3.54
N ARG A 448 -27.16 11.60 3.24
CA ARG A 448 -26.97 10.80 2.02
C ARG A 448 -26.89 9.29 2.26
N THR A 449 -27.02 8.84 3.50
CA THR A 449 -26.87 7.42 3.84
C THR A 449 -27.87 6.97 4.92
N HIS A 450 -28.04 5.66 5.03
CA HIS A 450 -28.78 5.01 6.12
C HIS A 450 -27.88 4.48 7.25
N ALA A 451 -26.61 4.91 7.30
CA ALA A 451 -25.63 4.48 8.31
C ALA A 451 -26.06 4.78 9.76
N LYS A 452 -25.80 3.85 10.69
CA LYS A 452 -25.97 4.07 12.13
C LYS A 452 -24.68 4.61 12.75
N VAL A 453 -24.79 5.46 13.76
CA VAL A 453 -23.63 6.12 14.40
C VAL A 453 -23.37 5.50 15.77
N ILE A 454 -22.22 4.86 15.91
CA ILE A 454 -21.73 4.27 17.15
C ILE A 454 -20.83 5.31 17.84
N LEU A 455 -21.14 5.63 19.09
CA LEU A 455 -20.50 6.73 19.81
C LEU A 455 -20.56 6.55 21.32
N HIS A 456 -19.70 7.27 22.05
CA HIS A 456 -19.81 7.37 23.50
C HIS A 456 -21.04 8.23 23.88
N PRO A 457 -21.81 7.91 24.95
CA PRO A 457 -23.00 8.68 25.30
C PRO A 457 -22.76 10.19 25.48
N GLU A 458 -21.61 10.58 26.04
CA GLU A 458 -21.22 12.00 26.20
C GLU A 458 -20.96 12.72 24.86
N THR A 459 -20.67 11.99 23.78
CA THR A 459 -20.49 12.57 22.43
C THR A 459 -21.77 13.24 21.95
N ILE A 460 -22.95 12.76 22.35
CA ILE A 460 -24.26 13.30 21.93
C ILE A 460 -24.37 14.79 22.31
N GLY A 461 -24.24 15.11 23.60
CA GLY A 461 -24.37 16.49 24.07
C GLY A 461 -23.27 17.42 23.53
N ARG A 462 -22.07 16.87 23.25
CA ARG A 462 -20.98 17.62 22.62
C ARG A 462 -21.26 17.94 21.15
N MET A 463 -21.83 17.00 20.41
CA MET A 463 -22.25 17.21 19.02
C MET A 463 -23.40 18.21 18.91
N GLU A 464 -24.37 18.17 19.82
CA GLU A 464 -25.47 19.15 19.91
C GLU A 464 -24.96 20.57 20.18
N ALA A 465 -23.85 20.71 20.91
CA ALA A 465 -23.23 22.01 21.18
C ALA A 465 -22.52 22.62 19.96
N GLY A 466 -22.08 21.81 18.99
CA GLY A 466 -21.39 22.28 17.77
C GLY A 466 -20.03 22.95 18.03
N GLN A 467 -19.38 22.67 19.15
CA GLN A 467 -18.20 23.40 19.62
C GLN A 467 -17.28 22.50 20.45
N ASN A 468 -15.99 22.45 20.09
CA ASN A 468 -14.99 21.74 20.92
C ASN A 468 -14.90 22.34 22.33
N ALA A 469 -14.70 21.49 23.33
CA ALA A 469 -14.53 21.95 24.70
C ALA A 469 -13.11 22.49 24.92
N PHE A 470 -13.01 23.73 25.41
CA PHE A 470 -11.73 24.37 25.70
C PHE A 470 -11.27 24.21 27.16
N ARG A 471 -11.73 23.15 27.84
CA ARG A 471 -11.21 22.78 29.16
C ARG A 471 -9.87 22.05 28.99
N GLY A 472 -8.92 22.28 29.90
CA GLY A 472 -7.57 21.70 29.82
C GLY A 472 -6.57 22.59 29.09
N GLY A 473 -5.64 21.99 28.33
CA GLY A 473 -4.58 22.76 27.69
C GLY A 473 -3.76 21.99 26.66
N CYS A 474 -2.87 22.71 25.98
CA CYS A 474 -1.93 22.15 25.02
C CYS A 474 -0.82 21.37 25.75
N SER A 475 -0.43 20.21 25.22
CA SER A 475 0.56 19.31 25.84
C SER A 475 2.00 19.84 25.85
N SER A 476 2.30 20.86 25.02
CA SER A 476 3.62 21.48 24.94
C SER A 476 3.55 22.92 24.45
N ARG A 477 4.66 23.67 24.64
CA ARG A 477 4.79 25.04 24.08
C ARG A 477 4.70 25.08 22.57
N LEU A 478 5.18 24.03 21.89
CA LEU A 478 5.11 23.93 20.44
C LEU A 478 3.66 23.75 19.98
N ALA A 479 2.92 22.85 20.63
CA ALA A 479 1.49 22.66 20.39
C ALA A 479 0.70 23.94 20.69
N TRP A 480 1.02 24.62 21.80
CA TRP A 480 0.40 25.91 22.13
C TRP A 480 0.66 26.97 21.06
N PHE A 481 1.90 27.13 20.61
CA PHE A 481 2.24 28.08 19.53
C PHE A 481 1.51 27.74 18.23
N PHE A 482 1.44 26.46 17.88
CA PHE A 482 0.69 25.99 16.72
C PHE A 482 -0.81 26.34 16.82
N CYS A 483 -1.45 26.10 17.97
CA CYS A 483 -2.85 26.48 18.18
C CYS A 483 -3.07 27.99 18.11
N GLN A 484 -2.14 28.81 18.62
CA GLN A 484 -2.22 30.27 18.46
C GLN A 484 -2.06 30.70 16.99
N LEU A 485 -1.21 30.01 16.23
CA LEU A 485 -1.08 30.24 14.79
C LEU A 485 -2.37 29.88 14.04
N MET A 486 -3.03 28.77 14.39
CA MET A 486 -4.30 28.37 13.76
C MET A 486 -5.42 29.42 13.94
N LYS A 487 -5.44 30.13 15.09
CA LYS A 487 -6.37 31.27 15.29
C LYS A 487 -6.18 32.37 14.26
N LEU A 488 -4.94 32.67 13.87
CA LEU A 488 -4.64 33.71 12.87
C LEU A 488 -5.14 33.35 11.47
N PHE A 489 -5.32 32.07 11.18
CA PHE A 489 -5.83 31.57 9.91
C PHE A 489 -7.34 31.21 9.95
N GLY A 490 -8.07 31.65 10.98
CA GLY A 490 -9.51 31.45 11.08
C GLY A 490 -9.96 30.03 11.41
N LYS A 491 -9.03 29.14 11.81
CA LYS A 491 -9.33 27.77 12.27
C LYS A 491 -9.30 27.59 13.79
N GLY A 492 -9.19 28.68 14.55
CA GLY A 492 -9.02 28.62 16.00
C GLY A 492 -10.31 28.56 16.82
N ASP A 493 -11.47 28.70 16.19
CA ASP A 493 -12.76 28.66 16.89
C ASP A 493 -13.30 27.23 17.06
N HIS A 494 -12.78 26.26 16.31
CA HIS A 494 -13.13 24.83 16.44
C HIS A 494 -14.64 24.56 16.52
N ARG A 495 -15.39 25.22 15.62
CA ARG A 495 -16.84 25.11 15.50
C ARG A 495 -17.19 24.17 14.36
N PHE A 496 -18.26 23.42 14.56
CA PHE A 496 -18.86 22.58 13.54
C PHE A 496 -20.39 22.70 13.63
N GLU A 497 -21.08 22.25 12.59
CA GLU A 497 -22.53 22.26 12.57
C GLU A 497 -23.05 21.26 13.60
N PRO A 498 -23.96 21.65 14.52
CA PRO A 498 -24.57 20.71 15.46
C PRO A 498 -25.15 19.48 14.76
N VAL A 499 -24.95 18.31 15.34
CA VAL A 499 -25.43 17.04 14.77
C VAL A 499 -26.55 16.48 15.63
N GLU A 500 -27.75 16.42 15.08
CA GLU A 500 -28.95 15.87 15.71
C GLU A 500 -29.52 14.72 14.87
N ALA A 501 -29.18 13.48 15.22
CA ALA A 501 -29.67 12.28 14.55
C ALA A 501 -29.95 11.15 15.56
N SER A 502 -30.75 11.47 16.58
CA SER A 502 -31.02 10.58 17.71
C SER A 502 -31.58 9.20 17.32
N ASP A 503 -32.32 9.10 16.21
CA ASP A 503 -32.84 7.85 15.65
C ASP A 503 -31.75 6.96 14.99
N ARG A 504 -30.56 7.53 14.77
CA ARG A 504 -29.41 6.87 14.14
C ARG A 504 -28.34 6.45 15.13
N TYR A 505 -28.38 6.95 16.36
CA TYR A 505 -27.34 6.69 17.36
C TYR A 505 -27.46 5.29 17.97
N ILE A 506 -26.31 4.65 18.15
CA ILE A 506 -26.11 3.44 18.92
C ILE A 506 -25.09 3.79 20.02
N PRO A 507 -25.55 4.35 21.16
CA PRO A 507 -24.67 4.74 22.24
C PRO A 507 -23.99 3.51 22.84
N VAL A 508 -22.69 3.60 23.11
CA VAL A 508 -21.93 2.53 23.78
C VAL A 508 -22.24 2.58 25.28
N THR A 509 -23.00 1.60 25.75
CA THR A 509 -23.37 1.41 27.15
C THR A 509 -23.05 -0.02 27.58
N GLY A 510 -23.14 -0.34 28.86
CA GLY A 510 -22.89 -1.70 29.34
C GLY A 510 -23.73 -2.79 28.64
N ASN A 511 -24.92 -2.45 28.15
CA ASN A 511 -25.82 -3.39 27.48
C ASN A 511 -25.52 -3.49 25.98
N THR A 512 -25.27 -2.36 25.31
CA THR A 512 -25.08 -2.32 23.85
C THR A 512 -23.64 -2.65 23.43
N GLN A 513 -22.66 -2.52 24.33
CA GLN A 513 -21.26 -2.75 24.02
C GLN A 513 -21.02 -4.16 23.46
N GLN A 514 -21.52 -5.21 24.10
CA GLN A 514 -21.29 -6.59 23.64
C GLN A 514 -21.90 -6.85 22.26
N GLU A 515 -23.07 -6.27 21.97
CA GLU A 515 -23.73 -6.39 20.68
C GLU A 515 -22.93 -5.70 19.58
N ILE A 516 -22.41 -4.49 19.85
CA ILE A 516 -21.56 -3.75 18.94
C ILE A 516 -20.25 -4.51 18.69
N GLU A 517 -19.61 -5.00 19.75
CA GLU A 517 -18.34 -5.72 19.63
C GLU A 517 -18.48 -6.99 18.77
N LYS A 518 -19.59 -7.73 18.94
CA LYS A 518 -19.93 -8.88 18.09
C LYS A 518 -20.20 -8.46 16.65
N MET A 519 -20.99 -7.40 16.45
CA MET A 519 -21.36 -6.88 15.13
C MET A 519 -20.14 -6.44 14.32
N LEU A 520 -19.18 -5.76 14.97
CA LEU A 520 -17.97 -5.25 14.31
C LEU A 520 -16.82 -6.26 14.29
N SER A 521 -16.93 -7.37 15.03
CA SER A 521 -15.80 -8.28 15.32
C SER A 521 -14.58 -7.49 15.85
N ALA A 522 -14.84 -6.55 16.76
CA ALA A 522 -13.85 -5.63 17.31
C ALA A 522 -14.19 -5.32 18.76
N ARG A 523 -13.18 -5.02 19.58
CA ARG A 523 -13.38 -4.64 20.99
C ARG A 523 -13.41 -3.12 21.14
N ILE A 524 -14.35 -2.59 21.91
CA ILE A 524 -14.41 -1.16 22.24
C ILE A 524 -13.47 -0.85 23.40
N VAL A 525 -12.75 0.25 23.29
CA VAL A 525 -11.74 0.67 24.26
C VAL A 525 -12.03 2.10 24.69
N PHE A 526 -12.49 2.31 25.92
CA PHE A 526 -12.59 3.65 26.49
C PHE A 526 -11.20 4.24 26.73
N LEU A 527 -10.95 5.44 26.18
CA LEU A 527 -9.66 6.14 26.18
C LEU A 527 -9.82 7.63 26.57
N PRO A 528 -10.46 7.96 27.71
CA PRO A 528 -10.68 9.35 28.11
C PRO A 528 -9.36 10.09 28.36
N GLY A 529 -9.42 11.42 28.27
CA GLY A 529 -8.34 12.32 28.68
C GLY A 529 -8.03 13.39 27.64
N HIS A 530 -7.92 12.99 26.36
CA HIS A 530 -7.98 13.97 25.27
C HIS A 530 -9.33 14.70 25.31
N THR A 531 -10.40 13.91 25.30
CA THR A 531 -11.73 14.31 25.74
C THR A 531 -12.32 13.24 26.67
N ALA A 532 -13.37 13.56 27.42
CA ALA A 532 -14.05 12.58 28.26
C ALA A 532 -14.83 11.52 27.45
N ASP A 533 -15.25 11.85 26.23
CA ASP A 533 -16.01 10.96 25.34
C ASP A 533 -15.13 10.13 24.41
N SER A 534 -13.80 10.20 24.58
CA SER A 534 -12.83 9.49 23.74
C SER A 534 -12.93 7.95 23.88
N ILE A 535 -13.20 7.28 22.77
CA ILE A 535 -13.24 5.82 22.61
C ILE A 535 -12.44 5.37 21.38
N GLY A 536 -11.96 4.13 21.42
CA GLY A 536 -11.23 3.47 20.34
C GLY A 536 -11.76 2.08 20.00
N LEU A 537 -11.24 1.51 18.92
CA LEU A 537 -11.58 0.16 18.45
C LEU A 537 -10.32 -0.69 18.29
N LEU A 538 -10.37 -1.90 18.84
CA LEU A 538 -9.32 -2.90 18.69
C LEU A 538 -9.82 -4.05 17.80
N PHE A 539 -9.19 -4.22 16.63
CA PHE A 539 -9.44 -5.34 15.71
C PHE A 539 -8.37 -6.44 15.88
N ASP A 540 -8.82 -7.69 16.03
CA ASP A 540 -8.04 -8.94 15.97
C ASP A 540 -6.75 -8.97 16.81
N SER A 541 -6.67 -8.20 17.90
CA SER A 541 -5.41 -8.01 18.64
C SER A 541 -4.23 -7.60 17.74
N LYS A 542 -4.51 -6.86 16.67
CA LYS A 542 -3.52 -6.36 15.70
C LYS A 542 -3.52 -4.85 15.59
N ALA A 543 -4.70 -4.26 15.45
CA ALA A 543 -4.86 -2.84 15.12
C ALA A 543 -5.73 -2.11 16.15
N LEU A 544 -5.14 -1.12 16.83
CA LEU A 544 -5.86 -0.22 17.73
C LEU A 544 -6.10 1.13 17.06
N PHE A 545 -7.35 1.45 16.74
CA PHE A 545 -7.78 2.79 16.35
C PHE A 545 -8.02 3.59 17.62
N CYS A 546 -7.11 4.51 17.95
CA CYS A 546 -7.10 5.18 19.25
C CYS A 546 -7.65 6.61 19.23
N GLY A 547 -8.15 7.06 18.07
CA GLY A 547 -8.54 8.47 17.89
C GLY A 547 -7.37 9.38 18.19
N ASP A 548 -7.59 10.27 19.16
CA ASP A 548 -6.63 11.26 19.65
C ASP A 548 -6.01 10.91 21.01
N ALA A 549 -6.18 9.67 21.46
CA ALA A 549 -5.44 9.18 22.61
C ALA A 549 -3.91 9.18 22.35
N ALA A 550 -3.48 9.01 21.11
CA ALA A 550 -2.08 9.20 20.69
C ALA A 550 -2.04 9.65 19.22
N MET A 551 -0.97 10.34 18.80
CA MET A 551 -0.78 10.74 17.40
C MET A 551 0.68 11.05 17.08
N ASN A 552 1.10 10.98 15.83
CA ASN A 552 2.45 11.43 15.40
C ASN A 552 2.41 12.47 14.28
N GLY A 553 1.24 13.05 14.02
CA GLY A 553 1.09 14.20 13.13
C GLY A 553 1.75 15.44 13.73
N PHE A 554 2.29 16.32 12.89
CA PHE A 554 2.78 17.63 13.34
C PHE A 554 1.63 18.43 13.97
N PRO A 555 1.81 19.10 15.13
CA PRO A 555 3.02 19.37 15.89
C PRO A 555 3.29 18.42 17.08
N SER A 556 2.77 17.18 17.05
CA SER A 556 3.01 16.17 18.09
C SER A 556 4.50 15.98 18.39
N ARG A 557 4.79 15.63 19.65
CA ARG A 557 6.09 15.12 20.09
C ARG A 557 5.89 13.86 20.92
N ASN A 558 6.74 12.86 20.71
CA ASN A 558 6.72 11.60 21.46
C ASN A 558 5.34 10.89 21.42
N HIS A 559 4.65 10.99 20.29
CA HIS A 559 3.32 10.41 20.11
C HIS A 559 2.18 11.02 20.96
N VAL A 560 2.45 12.12 21.67
CA VAL A 560 1.48 12.80 22.54
C VAL A 560 0.59 13.74 21.72
N ILE A 561 -0.71 13.77 22.04
CA ILE A 561 -1.71 14.63 21.39
C ILE A 561 -1.47 16.13 21.65
N ILE A 562 -2.02 17.01 20.80
CA ILE A 562 -1.93 18.47 20.96
C ILE A 562 -2.67 18.94 22.21
N TRP A 563 -3.91 18.51 22.40
CA TRP A 563 -4.83 19.03 23.41
C TRP A 563 -5.21 17.93 24.40
N ILE A 564 -5.25 18.24 25.69
CA ILE A 564 -5.64 17.29 26.74
C ILE A 564 -6.59 18.02 27.69
N GLU A 565 -7.81 17.49 27.83
CA GLU A 565 -8.81 17.97 28.79
C GLU A 565 -8.47 17.57 30.22
N ASP A 566 -8.08 16.30 30.41
CA ASP A 566 -7.75 15.70 31.70
C ASP A 566 -6.47 14.85 31.58
N LEU A 567 -5.40 15.32 32.25
CA LEU A 567 -4.08 14.70 32.15
C LEU A 567 -4.00 13.35 32.87
N ASP A 568 -4.71 13.17 33.98
CA ASP A 568 -4.66 11.93 34.75
C ASP A 568 -5.43 10.83 34.02
N ALA A 569 -6.61 11.15 33.48
CA ALA A 569 -7.35 10.25 32.60
C ALA A 569 -6.55 9.90 31.34
N TYR A 570 -5.86 10.89 30.74
CA TYR A 570 -5.03 10.67 29.55
C TYR A 570 -3.87 9.70 29.82
N LYS A 571 -3.21 9.84 30.98
CA LYS A 571 -2.16 8.91 31.43
C LYS A 571 -2.71 7.50 31.65
N ALA A 572 -3.84 7.37 32.35
CA ALA A 572 -4.47 6.08 32.58
C ALA A 572 -4.88 5.39 31.27
N SER A 573 -5.34 6.16 30.27
CA SER A 573 -5.63 5.64 28.93
C SER A 573 -4.38 5.14 28.22
N TRP A 574 -3.23 5.83 28.36
CA TRP A 574 -1.95 5.35 27.84
C TRP A 574 -1.49 4.05 28.52
N GLU A 575 -1.53 3.99 29.84
CA GLU A 575 -1.19 2.77 30.60
C GLU A 575 -2.04 1.58 30.13
N LYS A 576 -3.35 1.77 30.04
CA LYS A 576 -4.28 0.79 29.49
C LYS A 576 -3.89 0.33 28.08
N MET A 577 -3.57 1.25 27.17
CA MET A 577 -3.13 0.88 25.83
C MET A 577 -1.82 0.08 25.85
N THR A 578 -0.87 0.38 26.75
CA THR A 578 0.40 -0.36 26.82
C THR A 578 0.23 -1.81 27.31
N GLU A 579 -0.77 -2.09 28.13
CA GLU A 579 -1.07 -3.42 28.65
C GLU A 579 -1.84 -4.31 27.66
N MET A 580 -2.52 -3.71 26.68
CA MET A 580 -3.35 -4.44 25.72
C MET A 580 -2.54 -5.19 24.65
N ASN A 581 -3.05 -6.32 24.18
CA ASN A 581 -2.41 -7.09 23.12
C ASN A 581 -2.81 -6.55 21.72
N PHE A 582 -1.90 -5.79 21.10
CA PHE A 582 -1.98 -5.34 19.70
C PHE A 582 -0.59 -5.03 19.13
N GLN A 583 -0.49 -4.91 17.81
CA GLN A 583 0.78 -4.69 17.10
C GLN A 583 0.97 -3.24 16.63
N LYS A 584 -0.08 -2.61 16.09
CA LYS A 584 -0.03 -1.26 15.53
C LYS A 584 -1.12 -0.36 16.10
N VAL A 585 -0.77 0.92 16.26
CA VAL A 585 -1.67 2.02 16.59
C VAL A 585 -2.04 2.77 15.32
N TYR A 586 -3.32 3.06 15.15
CA TYR A 586 -3.91 3.84 14.06
C TYR A 586 -4.50 5.12 14.64
N PRO A 587 -3.73 6.21 14.71
CA PRO A 587 -4.21 7.49 15.22
C PRO A 587 -5.09 8.20 14.18
N SER A 588 -5.91 9.13 14.64
CA SER A 588 -6.66 10.02 13.73
C SER A 588 -5.77 11.10 13.10
N HIS A 589 -4.60 11.39 13.68
CA HIS A 589 -3.60 12.27 13.08
C HIS A 589 -2.22 11.62 12.93
N GLY A 590 -1.67 11.70 11.72
CA GLY A 590 -0.34 11.15 11.40
C GLY A 590 -0.38 9.77 10.76
N LYS A 591 0.71 9.02 10.86
CA LYS A 591 0.84 7.67 10.26
C LYS A 591 0.63 6.59 11.31
N PRO A 592 0.09 5.41 10.95
CA PRO A 592 0.11 4.24 11.81
C PRO A 592 1.53 3.91 12.28
N PHE A 593 1.68 3.49 13.53
CA PHE A 593 2.98 3.24 14.17
C PHE A 593 2.94 2.01 15.06
N ALA A 594 4.11 1.47 15.41
CA ALA A 594 4.20 0.23 16.19
C ALA A 594 3.87 0.48 17.67
N LYS A 595 3.26 -0.52 18.36
CA LYS A 595 2.96 -0.42 19.80
C LYS A 595 4.20 -0.07 20.62
N GLU A 596 5.36 -0.56 20.24
CA GLU A 596 6.63 -0.33 20.94
C GLU A 596 7.02 1.16 20.97
N GLU A 597 6.60 1.94 19.97
CA GLU A 597 6.82 3.39 19.97
C GLU A 597 5.95 4.10 20.99
N LEU A 598 4.70 3.63 21.21
CA LEU A 598 3.85 4.11 22.29
C LEU A 598 4.51 3.83 23.65
N VAL A 599 4.91 2.58 23.89
CA VAL A 599 5.55 2.14 25.15
C VAL A 599 6.83 2.93 25.44
N ARG A 600 7.66 3.18 24.42
CA ARG A 600 8.90 3.95 24.55
C ARG A 600 8.67 5.38 25.07
N HIS A 601 7.49 5.94 24.84
CA HIS A 601 7.18 7.31 25.17
C HIS A 601 6.32 7.48 26.43
N THR A 602 5.85 6.40 27.05
CA THR A 602 5.00 6.46 28.25
C THR A 602 5.64 7.28 29.38
N GLU A 603 6.93 7.11 29.67
CA GLU A 603 7.64 7.90 30.70
C GLU A 603 7.68 9.42 30.41
N ARG A 604 7.44 9.82 29.16
CA ARG A 604 7.40 11.24 28.78
C ARG A 604 6.10 11.91 29.23
N LEU A 605 5.04 11.15 29.48
CA LEU A 605 3.76 11.67 29.97
C LEU A 605 3.91 12.35 31.33
N GLU A 606 4.79 11.84 32.20
CA GLU A 606 5.08 12.41 33.52
C GLU A 606 5.67 13.82 33.47
N LYS A 607 6.21 14.22 32.31
CA LYS A 607 6.84 15.53 32.10
C LYS A 607 5.90 16.53 31.43
N ILE A 608 4.68 16.14 31.09
CA ILE A 608 3.70 17.01 30.44
C ILE A 608 3.27 18.11 31.40
N ARG A 609 3.23 19.34 30.89
CA ARG A 609 2.60 20.48 31.52
C ARG A 609 1.61 21.07 30.54
N LEU A 610 0.36 21.25 30.96
CA LEU A 610 -0.68 21.79 30.10
C LEU A 610 -0.55 23.31 29.99
N TYR A 611 -0.65 23.81 28.77
CA TYR A 611 -0.60 25.24 28.44
C TYR A 611 -1.98 25.69 27.95
N PRO A 612 -2.77 26.42 28.76
CA PRO A 612 -4.12 26.82 28.38
C PRO A 612 -4.13 27.85 27.23
N LEU A 613 -5.16 27.81 26.38
CA LEU A 613 -5.33 28.72 25.23
C LEU A 613 -6.14 29.98 25.52
N ARG A 614 -6.87 29.99 26.64
CA ARG A 614 -7.51 31.16 27.25
C ARG A 614 -7.02 31.21 28.69
N HIS A 615 -6.65 32.39 29.19
CA HIS A 615 -6.54 32.56 30.63
C HIS A 615 -7.94 32.30 31.20
N ALA A 616 -8.04 31.32 32.09
CA ALA A 616 -9.26 31.07 32.86
C ALA A 616 -9.65 32.31 33.65
#